data_AF-A0A958FSY3-F1
#
_entry.id   AF-A0A958FSY3-F1
#
_cell.length_a   1.000
_cell.length_b   1.000
_cell.length_c   1.000
_cell.angle_alpha   90.00
_cell.angle_beta   90.00
_cell.angle_gamma   90.00
#
_symmetry.space_group_name_H-M   'P 1'
#
loop_
_entity.id
_entity.type
_entity.pdbx_description
1 polymer ?
#
loop_
_entity_poly.entity_id
_entity_poly.type
_entity_poly.pdbx_seq_one_letter_code
_entity_poly.pdbx_strand_id
1 'polypeptide(L)'
;DFLVMVFAFVITLLLGIQRGVLLSVVASVVMILRRITRPKIVFMGEVPGTEVYRNIHRVANAGEIPGLIIIRMDASFYFANISYFKDQLYKAIQHREEPVKMVIIDGSSINEVDSSAESVLRDMVDELKAEGISLNFTNLKGYITDMMKKSGFYEKLGNEHFFFSKKDAVRHFFGNDPETPMGSK
;
A
#
# COMPACT_ATOMS: atom_id res chain seq x y z
N ASP A 1 21.15 3.02 10.28
CA ASP A 1 22.57 3.14 9.85
C ASP A 1 23.50 3.48 11.00
N PHE A 2 23.34 4.62 11.69
CA PHE A 2 24.20 4.97 12.84
C PHE A 2 24.26 3.90 13.95
N LEU A 3 23.10 3.38 14.37
CA LEU A 3 23.04 2.32 15.39
C LEU A 3 23.73 1.03 14.95
N VAL A 4 23.70 0.69 13.65
CA VAL A 4 24.38 -0.50 13.11
C VAL A 4 25.88 -0.31 13.15
N MET A 5 26.37 0.87 12.78
CA MET A 5 27.79 1.19 12.81
C MET A 5 28.34 1.18 14.24
N VAL A 6 27.63 1.77 15.20
CA VAL A 6 28.02 1.75 16.61
C VAL A 6 28.01 0.32 17.16
N PHE A 7 26.96 -0.44 16.87
CA PHE A 7 26.87 -1.86 17.25
C PHE A 7 28.05 -2.66 16.70
N ALA A 8 28.35 -2.52 15.41
CA ALA A 8 29.46 -3.21 14.77
C ALA A 8 30.82 -2.84 15.37
N PHE A 9 31.04 -1.55 15.63
CA PHE A 9 32.27 -1.04 16.24
C PHE A 9 32.47 -1.61 17.65
N VAL A 10 31.46 -1.52 18.51
CA VAL A 10 31.51 -2.00 19.89
C VAL A 10 31.74 -3.51 19.96
N ILE A 11 31.02 -4.27 19.14
CA ILE A 11 31.15 -5.73 19.10
C ILE A 11 32.53 -6.17 18.60
N THR A 12 33.07 -5.49 17.59
CA THR A 12 34.42 -5.78 17.06
C THR A 12 35.49 -5.50 18.10
N LEU A 13 35.33 -4.42 18.86
CA LEU A 13 36.26 -4.05 19.93
C LEU A 13 36.24 -5.04 21.11
N LEU A 14 35.07 -5.60 21.45
CA LEU A 14 34.91 -6.51 22.59
C LEU A 14 35.19 -7.98 22.26
N LEU A 15 34.81 -8.46 21.07
CA LEU A 15 34.82 -9.89 20.72
C LEU A 15 35.93 -10.26 19.72
N GLY A 16 36.72 -9.28 19.29
CA GLY A 16 37.74 -9.43 18.25
C GLY A 16 37.15 -9.40 16.84
N ILE A 17 38.03 -9.16 15.86
CA ILE A 17 37.64 -8.86 14.48
C ILE A 17 36.81 -9.98 13.84
N GLN A 18 37.20 -11.24 14.01
CA GLN A 18 36.50 -12.38 13.38
C GLN A 18 35.04 -12.49 13.83
N ARG A 19 34.79 -12.51 15.15
CA ARG A 19 33.42 -12.61 15.70
C ARG A 19 32.64 -11.33 15.49
N GLY A 20 33.31 -10.18 15.56
CA GLY A 20 32.64 -8.90 15.46
C GLY A 20 32.10 -8.60 14.08
N VAL A 21 32.86 -8.91 13.04
CA VAL A 21 32.41 -8.79 11.65
C VAL A 21 31.23 -9.73 11.39
N LEU A 22 31.30 -10.99 11.84
CA LEU A 22 30.22 -11.97 11.63
C LEU A 22 28.89 -11.47 12.21
N LEU A 23 28.88 -11.02 13.47
CA LEU A 23 27.67 -10.52 14.13
C LEU A 23 27.12 -9.25 13.44
N SER A 24 28.00 -8.39 12.95
CA SER A 24 27.62 -7.16 12.24
C SER A 24 26.95 -7.44 10.90
N VAL A 25 27.45 -8.43 10.16
CA VAL A 25 26.85 -8.89 8.91
C VAL A 25 25.47 -9.47 9.18
N VAL A 26 25.34 -10.35 10.17
CA VAL A 26 24.04 -10.94 10.56
C VAL A 26 23.04 -9.85 10.95
N ALA A 27 23.45 -8.91 11.81
CA ALA A 27 22.59 -7.79 12.22
C ALA A 27 22.17 -6.93 11.02
N SER A 28 23.07 -6.68 10.07
CA SER A 28 22.78 -5.91 8.86
C SER A 28 21.76 -6.64 7.97
N VAL A 29 21.91 -7.95 7.76
CA VAL A 29 20.95 -8.78 7.02
C VAL A 29 19.57 -8.72 7.70
N VAL A 30 19.50 -8.90 9.02
CA VAL A 30 18.24 -8.81 9.77
C VAL A 30 17.57 -7.45 9.61
N MET A 31 18.34 -6.35 9.68
CA MET A 31 17.78 -5.01 9.49
C MET A 31 17.25 -4.80 8.07
N ILE A 32 17.96 -5.29 7.05
CA ILE A 32 17.50 -5.24 5.67
C ILE A 32 16.21 -6.04 5.50
N LEU A 33 16.13 -7.25 6.05
CA LEU A 33 14.91 -8.07 6.02
C LEU A 33 13.73 -7.36 6.69
N ARG A 34 13.93 -6.71 7.84
CA ARG A 34 12.88 -5.93 8.50
C ARG A 34 12.41 -4.75 7.64
N ARG A 35 13.33 -4.08 6.92
CA ARG A 35 13.00 -2.97 6.02
C ARG A 35 12.20 -3.44 4.81
N ILE A 36 12.53 -4.60 4.24
CA ILE A 36 11.83 -5.18 3.09
C ILE A 36 10.45 -5.69 3.47
N THR A 37 10.33 -6.37 4.61
CA THR A 37 9.08 -7.00 5.09
C THR A 37 8.08 -6.00 5.67
N ARG A 38 8.55 -4.84 6.17
CA ARG A 38 7.68 -3.78 6.70
C ARG A 38 7.97 -2.41 6.05
N PRO A 39 7.68 -2.25 4.75
CA PRO A 39 7.81 -0.96 4.11
C PRO A 39 6.83 0.06 4.69
N LYS A 40 7.05 1.33 4.37
CA LYS A 40 6.17 2.39 4.83
C LYS A 40 4.80 2.30 4.15
N ILE A 41 3.73 2.29 4.96
CA ILE A 41 2.35 2.45 4.50
C ILE A 41 1.94 3.91 4.62
N VAL A 42 1.23 4.39 3.61
CA VAL A 42 0.76 5.78 3.52
C VAL A 42 -0.74 5.76 3.23
N PHE A 43 -1.52 6.23 4.20
CA PHE A 43 -2.92 6.57 3.99
C PHE A 43 -3.02 7.98 3.45
N MET A 44 -3.87 8.17 2.45
CA MET A 44 -4.01 9.43 1.73
C MET A 44 -5.40 10.02 1.90
N GLY A 45 -5.43 11.34 2.07
CA GLY A 45 -6.63 12.16 2.13
C GLY A 45 -6.60 13.24 1.07
N GLU A 46 -7.78 13.75 0.73
CA GLU A 46 -7.97 14.86 -0.20
C GLU A 46 -7.58 16.17 0.47
N VAL A 47 -6.85 17.02 -0.23
CA VAL A 47 -6.58 18.39 0.21
C VAL A 47 -7.73 19.30 -0.28
N PRO A 48 -8.51 19.93 0.62
CA PRO A 48 -9.70 20.71 0.28
C PRO A 48 -9.44 21.78 -0.78
N GLY A 49 -10.38 21.90 -1.72
CA GLY A 49 -10.30 22.87 -2.82
C GLY A 49 -9.25 22.53 -3.89
N THR A 50 -8.72 21.31 -3.87
CA THR A 50 -7.75 20.81 -4.85
C THR A 50 -8.07 19.38 -5.26
N GLU A 51 -7.41 18.88 -6.29
CA GLU A 51 -7.53 17.49 -6.73
C GLU A 51 -6.32 16.63 -6.28
N VAL A 52 -5.68 17.03 -5.18
CA VAL A 52 -4.42 16.45 -4.71
C VAL A 52 -4.67 15.60 -3.47
N TYR A 53 -4.17 14.36 -3.51
CA TYR A 53 -4.23 13.42 -2.40
C TYR A 53 -2.86 13.32 -1.72
N ARG A 54 -2.80 13.56 -0.40
CA ARG A 54 -1.55 13.59 0.38
C ARG A 54 -1.66 12.75 1.64
N ASN A 55 -0.50 12.42 2.21
CA ASN A 55 -0.41 11.67 3.45
C ASN A 55 -1.08 12.45 4.60
N ILE A 56 -2.12 11.86 5.18
CA ILE A 56 -2.94 12.45 6.25
C ILE A 56 -2.14 12.76 7.52
N HIS A 57 -1.09 12.00 7.80
CA HIS A 57 -0.21 12.23 8.94
C HIS A 57 0.86 13.31 8.69
N ARG A 58 1.01 13.78 7.46
CA ARG A 58 2.02 14.80 7.10
C ARG A 58 1.41 16.14 6.71
N VAL A 59 0.21 16.14 6.14
CA VAL A 59 -0.45 17.35 5.65
C VAL A 59 -1.72 17.55 6.46
N ALA A 60 -1.71 18.56 7.35
CA ALA A 60 -2.74 18.74 8.38
C ALA A 60 -4.15 18.97 7.83
N ASN A 61 -4.28 19.50 6.61
CA ASN A 61 -5.56 19.71 5.96
C ASN A 61 -5.97 18.59 5.00
N ALA A 62 -5.19 17.51 4.86
CA ALA A 62 -5.59 16.36 4.04
C ALA A 62 -6.63 15.53 4.81
N GLY A 63 -7.89 15.61 4.37
CA GLY A 63 -9.02 14.94 5.01
C GLY A 63 -9.26 13.55 4.43
N GLU A 64 -9.59 12.60 5.28
CA GLU A 64 -10.10 11.31 4.82
C GLU A 64 -11.50 11.48 4.23
N ILE A 65 -11.82 10.71 3.18
CA ILE A 65 -13.16 10.68 2.59
C ILE A 65 -13.96 9.57 3.31
N PRO A 66 -15.16 9.85 3.83
CA PRO A 66 -16.00 8.83 4.44
C PRO A 66 -16.31 7.67 3.49
N GLY A 67 -16.29 6.44 4.01
CA GLY A 67 -16.47 5.22 3.21
C GLY A 67 -15.35 4.87 2.22
N LEU A 68 -14.29 5.67 2.15
CA LEU A 68 -13.19 5.49 1.19
C LEU A 68 -11.82 5.45 1.88
N ILE A 69 -11.02 4.44 1.55
CA ILE A 69 -9.61 4.36 1.94
C ILE A 69 -8.73 4.45 0.70
N ILE A 70 -7.80 5.42 0.68
CA ILE A 70 -6.73 5.49 -0.32
C ILE A 70 -5.43 5.12 0.38
N ILE A 71 -4.78 4.06 -0.06
CA ILE A 71 -3.59 3.48 0.57
C ILE A 71 -2.47 3.27 -0.45
N ARG A 72 -1.22 3.48 -0.02
CA ARG A 72 0.00 3.13 -0.77
C ARG A 72 1.01 2.46 0.14
N MET A 73 1.70 1.46 -0.40
CA MET A 73 2.97 1.00 0.16
C MET A 73 4.12 1.63 -0.63
N ASP A 74 5.08 2.24 0.06
CA ASP A 74 6.28 2.79 -0.59
C ASP A 74 7.29 1.65 -0.95
N ALA A 75 6.81 0.60 -1.61
CA ALA A 75 7.58 -0.55 -2.12
C ALA A 75 6.79 -1.34 -3.19
N SER A 76 7.49 -2.18 -3.95
CA SER A 76 6.90 -3.25 -4.77
C SER A 76 6.24 -4.32 -3.89
N PHE A 77 5.33 -5.10 -4.49
CA PHE A 77 4.62 -6.16 -3.80
C PHE A 77 5.37 -7.48 -3.97
N TYR A 78 5.81 -8.04 -2.85
CA TYR A 78 6.52 -9.30 -2.80
C TYR A 78 5.91 -10.21 -1.74
N PHE A 79 6.17 -11.52 -1.84
CA PHE A 79 5.79 -12.49 -0.81
C PHE A 79 6.13 -12.01 0.61
N ALA A 80 7.31 -11.42 0.77
CA ALA A 80 7.83 -10.99 2.07
C ALA A 80 7.06 -9.83 2.72
N ASN A 81 6.27 -9.04 1.96
CA ASN A 81 5.68 -7.78 2.46
C ASN A 81 4.19 -7.62 2.18
N ILE A 82 3.60 -8.39 1.26
CA ILE A 82 2.19 -8.25 0.88
C ILE A 82 1.24 -8.55 2.05
N SER A 83 1.57 -9.53 2.89
CA SER A 83 0.76 -9.85 4.07
C SER A 83 0.78 -8.71 5.08
N TYR A 84 1.92 -8.02 5.22
CA TYR A 84 1.99 -6.83 6.05
C TYR A 84 1.12 -5.70 5.48
N PHE A 85 1.10 -5.50 4.16
CA PHE A 85 0.19 -4.54 3.52
C PHE A 85 -1.28 -4.88 3.79
N LYS A 86 -1.67 -6.15 3.60
CA LYS A 86 -3.00 -6.67 3.90
C LYS A 86 -3.37 -6.38 5.36
N ASP A 87 -2.53 -6.76 6.32
CA ASP A 87 -2.79 -6.54 7.74
C ASP A 87 -3.02 -5.06 8.07
N GLN A 88 -2.25 -4.14 7.47
CA GLN A 88 -2.42 -2.69 7.70
C GLN A 88 -3.72 -2.17 7.08
N LEU A 89 -4.10 -2.65 5.89
CA LEU A 89 -5.36 -2.28 5.26
C LEU A 89 -6.56 -2.72 6.10
N TYR A 90 -6.60 -3.98 6.52
CA TYR A 90 -7.74 -4.50 7.29
C TYR A 90 -7.84 -3.86 8.67
N LYS A 91 -6.70 -3.57 9.31
CA LYS A 91 -6.68 -2.74 10.52
C LYS A 91 -7.29 -1.37 10.24
N ALA A 92 -6.92 -0.70 9.15
CA ALA A 92 -7.50 0.59 8.83
C ALA A 92 -9.02 0.50 8.59
N ILE A 93 -9.51 -0.52 7.88
CA ILE A 93 -10.94 -0.75 7.66
C ILE A 93 -11.67 -0.90 9.00
N GLN A 94 -11.15 -1.70 9.92
CA GLN A 94 -11.75 -1.94 11.24
C GLN A 94 -11.78 -0.72 12.16
N HIS A 95 -10.89 0.26 11.96
CA HIS A 95 -10.81 1.47 12.78
C HIS A 95 -11.61 2.64 12.18
N ARG A 96 -12.28 2.47 11.03
CA ARG A 96 -13.13 3.52 10.48
C ARG A 96 -14.47 3.59 11.22
N GLU A 97 -14.89 4.81 11.53
CA GLU A 97 -16.19 5.08 12.16
C GLU A 97 -17.34 4.76 11.21
N GLU A 98 -17.17 5.08 9.92
CA GLU A 98 -18.13 4.78 8.87
C GLU A 98 -17.72 3.54 8.07
N PRO A 99 -18.68 2.68 7.65
CA PRO A 99 -18.39 1.51 6.85
C PRO A 99 -17.63 1.86 5.57
N VAL A 100 -16.48 1.22 5.38
CA VAL A 100 -15.71 1.35 4.13
C VAL A 100 -16.49 0.68 3.01
N LYS A 101 -16.74 1.40 1.92
CA LYS A 101 -17.39 0.90 0.70
C LYS A 101 -16.36 0.65 -0.41
N MET A 102 -15.22 1.35 -0.38
CA MET A 102 -14.19 1.27 -1.41
C MET A 102 -12.77 1.43 -0.84
N VAL A 103 -11.84 0.66 -1.40
CA VAL A 103 -10.40 0.79 -1.18
C VAL A 103 -9.73 1.09 -2.52
N ILE A 104 -8.86 2.10 -2.53
CA ILE A 104 -8.00 2.45 -3.66
C ILE A 104 -6.55 2.19 -3.27
N ILE A 105 -5.91 1.27 -3.97
CA ILE A 105 -4.46 1.07 -3.93
C ILE A 105 -3.81 2.01 -4.95
N ASP A 106 -2.99 2.94 -4.47
CA ASP A 106 -2.13 3.75 -5.34
C ASP A 106 -0.86 2.97 -5.70
N GLY A 107 -0.83 2.49 -6.94
CA GLY A 107 0.23 1.68 -7.51
C GLY A 107 1.46 2.46 -7.98
N SER A 108 1.55 3.77 -7.73
CA SER A 108 2.69 4.60 -8.19
C SER A 108 4.06 4.07 -7.73
N SER A 109 4.11 3.42 -6.56
CA SER A 109 5.33 2.82 -6.00
C SER A 109 5.54 1.35 -6.36
N ILE A 110 4.57 0.71 -7.01
CA ILE A 110 4.68 -0.69 -7.42
C ILE A 110 5.53 -0.74 -8.68
N ASN A 111 6.72 -1.35 -8.56
CA ASN A 111 7.59 -1.60 -9.70
C ASN A 111 7.61 -3.06 -10.13
N GLU A 112 7.17 -3.97 -9.26
CA GLU A 112 7.09 -5.41 -9.50
C GLU A 112 5.99 -6.01 -8.61
N VAL A 113 5.43 -7.13 -9.05
CA VAL A 113 4.55 -8.00 -8.26
C VAL A 113 4.98 -9.43 -8.54
N ASP A 114 5.40 -10.17 -7.51
CA ASP A 114 5.69 -11.60 -7.67
C ASP A 114 4.41 -12.45 -7.62
N SER A 115 4.49 -13.70 -8.10
CA SER A 115 3.33 -14.59 -8.18
C SER A 115 2.68 -14.88 -6.82
N SER A 116 3.48 -14.89 -5.75
CA SER A 116 2.97 -15.12 -4.40
C SER A 116 2.22 -13.90 -3.87
N ALA A 117 2.71 -12.70 -4.16
CA ALA A 117 2.02 -11.45 -3.86
C ALA A 117 0.72 -11.31 -4.65
N GLU A 118 0.72 -11.72 -5.92
CA GLU A 118 -0.51 -11.75 -6.70
C GLU A 118 -1.55 -12.72 -6.12
N SER A 119 -1.13 -13.90 -5.64
CA SER A 119 -2.04 -14.83 -4.95
C SER A 119 -2.71 -14.16 -3.75
N VAL A 120 -1.94 -13.45 -2.91
CA VAL A 120 -2.50 -12.73 -1.76
C VAL A 120 -3.43 -11.60 -2.21
N LEU A 121 -3.10 -10.89 -3.30
CA LEU A 121 -4.02 -9.89 -3.86
C LEU A 121 -5.33 -10.52 -4.33
N ARG A 122 -5.31 -11.71 -4.93
CA ARG A 122 -6.52 -12.42 -5.36
C ARG A 122 -7.40 -12.77 -4.15
N ASP A 123 -6.79 -13.24 -3.07
CA ASP A 123 -7.49 -13.53 -1.82
C ASP A 123 -8.10 -12.24 -1.24
N MET A 124 -7.36 -11.13 -1.25
CA MET A 124 -7.86 -9.82 -0.81
C MET A 124 -9.05 -9.35 -1.64
N VAL A 125 -9.07 -9.58 -2.95
CA VAL A 125 -10.21 -9.25 -3.81
C VAL A 125 -11.45 -10.02 -3.37
N ASP A 126 -11.32 -11.33 -3.13
CA ASP A 126 -12.45 -12.17 -2.75
C ASP A 126 -12.97 -11.83 -1.34
N GLU A 127 -12.07 -11.60 -0.39
CA GLU A 127 -12.40 -11.23 0.99
C GLU A 127 -13.07 -9.85 1.06
N LEU A 128 -12.51 -8.82 0.43
CA LEU A 128 -13.12 -7.48 0.42
C LEU A 128 -14.47 -7.48 -0.29
N LYS A 129 -14.60 -8.22 -1.39
CA LYS A 129 -15.87 -8.38 -2.10
C LYS A 129 -16.93 -9.06 -1.23
N ALA A 130 -16.56 -10.05 -0.43
CA ALA A 130 -17.48 -10.69 0.53
C ALA A 130 -17.98 -9.73 1.61
N GLU A 131 -17.17 -8.72 1.97
CA GLU A 131 -17.54 -7.62 2.88
C GLU A 131 -18.29 -6.47 2.17
N GLY A 132 -18.54 -6.56 0.86
CA GLY A 132 -19.17 -5.49 0.08
C GLY A 132 -18.24 -4.31 -0.22
N ILE A 133 -16.93 -4.49 -0.05
CA ILE A 133 -15.89 -3.47 -0.26
C ILE A 133 -15.28 -3.66 -1.65
N SER A 134 -15.32 -2.61 -2.48
CA SER A 134 -14.70 -2.62 -3.81
C SER A 134 -13.20 -2.32 -3.74
N LEU A 135 -12.35 -3.20 -4.26
CA LEU A 135 -10.90 -2.97 -4.38
C LEU A 135 -10.56 -2.39 -5.75
N ASN A 136 -9.83 -1.27 -5.78
CA ASN A 136 -9.52 -0.52 -6.99
C ASN A 136 -8.03 -0.13 -7.02
N PHE A 137 -7.48 0.05 -8.22
CA PHE A 137 -6.10 0.44 -8.43
C PHE A 137 -6.00 1.77 -9.17
N THR A 138 -5.00 2.58 -8.81
CA THR A 138 -4.66 3.83 -9.50
C THR A 138 -3.16 3.91 -9.77
N ASN A 139 -2.74 4.75 -10.73
CA ASN A 139 -1.33 5.04 -11.02
C ASN A 139 -0.43 3.81 -11.25
N LEU A 140 -0.98 2.69 -11.73
CA LEU A 140 -0.15 1.54 -12.12
C LEU A 140 0.71 1.90 -13.32
N LYS A 141 1.97 1.44 -13.32
CA LYS A 141 2.84 1.55 -14.49
C LYS A 141 2.33 0.60 -15.57
N GLY A 142 2.41 0.99 -16.84
CA GLY A 142 1.85 0.22 -17.95
C GLY A 142 2.28 -1.25 -17.96
N TYR A 143 3.56 -1.52 -17.70
CA TYR A 143 4.09 -2.89 -17.66
C TYR A 143 3.55 -3.73 -16.48
N ILE A 144 3.14 -3.10 -15.37
CA ILE A 144 2.45 -3.80 -14.27
C ILE A 144 1.03 -4.16 -14.69
N THR A 145 0.33 -3.24 -15.35
CA THR A 145 -0.99 -3.52 -15.93
C THR A 145 -0.91 -4.66 -16.95
N ASP A 146 0.10 -4.65 -17.83
CA ASP A 146 0.31 -5.72 -18.81
C ASP A 146 0.62 -7.07 -18.15
N MET A 147 1.41 -7.07 -17.07
CA MET A 147 1.68 -8.25 -16.27
C MET A 147 0.39 -8.78 -15.61
N MET A 148 -0.43 -7.91 -15.02
CA MET A 148 -1.71 -8.29 -14.39
C MET A 148 -2.73 -8.85 -15.40
N LYS A 149 -2.71 -8.37 -16.64
CA LYS A 149 -3.52 -8.95 -17.73
C LYS A 149 -3.01 -10.34 -18.12
N LYS A 150 -1.69 -10.50 -18.27
CA LYS A 150 -1.09 -11.79 -18.61
C LYS A 150 -1.37 -12.87 -17.56
N SER A 151 -1.43 -12.51 -16.29
CA SER A 151 -1.75 -13.46 -15.21
C SER A 151 -3.25 -13.70 -15.03
N GLY A 152 -4.13 -12.94 -15.70
CA GLY A 152 -5.58 -13.02 -15.51
C GLY A 152 -6.08 -12.34 -14.24
N PHE A 153 -5.24 -11.52 -13.58
CA PHE A 153 -5.63 -10.77 -12.39
C PHE A 153 -6.54 -9.59 -12.77
N TYR A 154 -6.20 -8.92 -13.88
CA TYR A 154 -6.95 -7.78 -14.40
C TYR A 154 -8.41 -8.16 -14.70
N GLU A 155 -8.61 -9.32 -15.33
CA GLU A 155 -9.91 -9.88 -15.69
C GLU A 155 -10.69 -10.40 -14.48
N LYS A 156 -10.01 -10.97 -13.47
CA LYS A 156 -10.65 -11.38 -12.21
C LYS A 156 -11.24 -10.17 -11.49
N LEU A 157 -10.53 -9.05 -11.48
CA LEU A 157 -10.97 -7.85 -10.79
C LEU A 157 -12.05 -7.11 -11.59
N GLY A 158 -11.85 -6.93 -12.90
CA GLY A 158 -12.73 -6.14 -13.78
C GLY A 158 -12.07 -4.83 -14.19
N ASN A 159 -12.28 -4.42 -15.45
CA ASN A 159 -11.62 -3.25 -16.04
C ASN A 159 -12.00 -1.94 -15.35
N GLU A 160 -13.22 -1.88 -14.83
CA GLU A 160 -13.81 -0.76 -14.10
C GLU A 160 -13.12 -0.47 -12.76
N HIS A 161 -12.26 -1.37 -12.28
CA HIS A 161 -11.51 -1.21 -11.04
C HIS A 161 -10.11 -0.62 -11.23
N PHE A 162 -9.72 -0.31 -12.47
CA PHE A 162 -8.41 0.24 -12.80
C PHE A 162 -8.54 1.66 -13.35
N PHE A 163 -7.94 2.61 -12.65
CA PHE A 163 -8.01 4.03 -12.98
C PHE A 163 -6.63 4.62 -13.26
N PHE A 164 -6.57 5.60 -14.15
CA PHE A 164 -5.31 6.31 -14.41
C PHE A 164 -4.88 7.19 -13.24
N SER A 165 -5.85 7.82 -12.57
CA SER A 165 -5.58 8.75 -11.46
C SER A 165 -6.49 8.48 -10.26
N LYS A 166 -6.02 8.88 -9.07
CA LYS A 166 -6.82 8.84 -7.83
C LYS A 166 -8.12 9.62 -7.93
N LYS A 167 -8.08 10.76 -8.63
CA LYS A 167 -9.23 11.61 -8.90
C LYS A 167 -10.32 10.86 -9.66
N ASP A 168 -9.97 10.07 -10.66
CA ASP A 168 -10.96 9.32 -11.46
C ASP A 168 -11.62 8.22 -10.63
N ALA A 169 -10.84 7.51 -9.82
CA ALA A 169 -11.35 6.50 -8.89
C ALA A 169 -12.28 7.11 -7.83
N VAL A 170 -11.92 8.28 -7.28
CA VAL A 170 -12.77 9.01 -6.31
C VAL A 170 -14.05 9.53 -6.95
N ARG A 171 -14.00 9.99 -8.21
CA ARG A 171 -15.22 10.35 -8.96
C ARG A 171 -16.12 9.14 -9.19
N HIS A 172 -15.55 7.99 -9.51
CA HIS A 172 -16.30 6.74 -9.65
C HIS A 172 -16.97 6.34 -8.32
N PHE A 173 -16.27 6.50 -7.20
CA PHE A 173 -16.83 6.29 -5.87
C PHE A 173 -18.10 7.10 -5.63
N PHE A 174 -18.06 8.42 -5.85
CA PHE A 174 -19.22 9.29 -5.66
C PHE A 174 -20.31 9.09 -6.72
N GLY A 175 -19.94 8.75 -7.97
CA GLY A 175 -20.91 8.47 -9.03
C GLY A 175 -21.74 7.20 -8.77
N ASN A 176 -21.23 6.29 -7.94
CA ASN A 176 -21.94 5.10 -7.49
C ASN A 176 -22.70 5.31 -6.17
N ASP A 177 -22.55 6.46 -5.50
CA ASP A 177 -23.21 6.74 -4.22
C ASP A 177 -24.47 7.60 -4.45
N PRO A 178 -25.69 7.03 -4.32
CA PRO A 178 -26.94 7.70 -4.69
C PRO A 178 -27.27 8.95 -3.85
N GLU A 179 -26.53 9.22 -2.77
CA GLU A 179 -26.79 10.32 -1.84
C GLU A 179 -25.81 11.51 -1.95
N THR A 180 -24.86 11.50 -2.89
CA THR A 180 -23.91 12.62 -3.01
C THR A 180 -24.43 13.71 -3.94
N PRO A 181 -24.59 14.98 -3.49
CA PRO A 181 -24.79 16.09 -4.40
C PRO A 181 -23.54 16.22 -5.26
N MET A 182 -23.68 16.19 -6.59
CA MET A 182 -22.61 16.62 -7.49
C MET A 182 -22.19 18.03 -7.05
N GLY A 183 -21.00 18.13 -6.45
CA GLY A 183 -20.44 19.37 -5.95
C GLY A 183 -20.52 20.46 -7.02
N SER A 184 -21.10 21.57 -6.59
CA SER A 184 -21.26 22.83 -7.33
C SER A 184 -19.99 23.26 -8.05
N LYS A 185 -20.21 23.75 -9.27
CA LYS A 185 -19.28 24.41 -10.20
C LYS A 185 -18.17 25.24 -9.57
#